data_AF-A0A5M5E978-F1
#
_entry.id   AF-A0A5M5E978-F1
#
_cell.length_a   1.000
_cell.length_b   1.000
_cell.length_c   1.000
_cell.angle_alpha   90.00
_cell.angle_beta   90.00
_cell.angle_gamma   90.00
#
_symmetry.space_group_name_H-M   'P 1'
#
loop_
_entity.id
_entity.type
_entity.pdbx_description
1 polymer ?
#
loop_
_entity_poly.entity_id
_entity_poly.type
_entity_poly.pdbx_seq_one_letter_code
_entity_poly.pdbx_strand_id
1 'polypeptide(L)' 'MNQMDIKLSKMQLIDLKNICKKGWGGYDKPYEELDEMVKNGLLTKSAGPFGDVVYRPTAEGRRYINSI' A
#
# COMPACT_ATOMS: atom_id res chain seq x y z
N MET A 1 -1.16 -19.71 6.29
CA MET A 1 -1.08 -18.29 6.64
C MET A 1 -2.51 -17.86 6.89
N ASN A 2 -2.89 -17.57 8.13
CA ASN A 2 -4.25 -17.12 8.43
C ASN A 2 -4.50 -15.91 7.54
N GLN A 3 -5.54 -15.94 6.70
CA GLN A 3 -6.03 -14.74 6.05
C GLN A 3 -6.31 -13.76 7.19
N MET A 4 -5.41 -12.80 7.39
CA MET A 4 -5.76 -11.63 8.17
C MET A 4 -7.00 -11.07 7.48
N ASP A 5 -8.07 -10.86 8.23
CA ASP A 5 -9.31 -10.29 7.74
C ASP A 5 -9.08 -8.79 7.51
N ILE A 6 -8.20 -8.48 6.54
CA ILE A 6 -7.75 -7.13 6.24
C ILE A 6 -8.91 -6.42 5.57
N LYS A 7 -9.66 -5.65 6.35
CA LYS A 7 -10.76 -4.86 5.84
C LYS A 7 -10.28 -3.46 5.46
N LEU A 8 -9.99 -3.28 4.17
CA LEU A 8 -9.62 -1.98 3.63
C LEU A 8 -10.85 -1.11 3.32
N SER A 9 -10.73 0.19 3.55
CA SER A 9 -11.69 1.18 3.08
C SER A 9 -11.71 1.26 1.54
N LYS A 10 -12.76 1.84 0.97
CA LYS A 10 -12.86 2.04 -0.48
C LYS A 10 -11.70 2.85 -1.04
N MET A 11 -11.21 3.85 -0.29
CA MET A 11 -10.07 4.68 -0.70
C MET A 11 -8.77 3.89 -0.65
N GLN A 12 -8.52 3.12 0.42
CA GLN A 12 -7.36 2.23 0.53
C GLN A 12 -7.29 1.22 -0.62
N LEU A 13 -8.44 0.67 -1.05
CA LEU A 13 -8.49 -0.23 -2.21
C LEU A 13 -8.11 0.48 -3.52
N ILE A 14 -8.60 1.71 -3.73
CA ILE A 14 -8.26 2.51 -4.91
C ILE A 14 -6.76 2.83 -4.93
N ASP A 15 -6.21 3.28 -3.80
CA ASP A 15 -4.80 3.61 -3.68
C ASP A 15 -3.91 2.38 -3.87
N LEU A 16 -4.23 1.27 -3.20
CA LEU A 16 -3.50 0.02 -3.36
C LEU A 16 -3.52 -0.47 -4.80
N LYS A 17 -4.67 -0.40 -5.48
CA LYS A 17 -4.77 -0.74 -6.91
C LYS A 17 -3.88 0.16 -7.78
N ASN A 18 -3.89 1.47 -7.53
CA ASN A 18 -3.07 2.43 -8.26
C ASN A 18 -1.57 2.20 -8.04
N ILE A 19 -1.16 1.98 -6.79
CA ILE A 19 0.23 1.68 -6.41
C ILE A 19 0.68 0.33 -7.00
N CYS A 20 -0.16 -0.71 -6.94
CA CYS A 20 0.13 -2.01 -7.55
C CYS A 20 0.32 -1.90 -9.08
N LYS A 21 -0.52 -1.10 -9.75
CA LYS A 21 -0.44 -0.85 -11.20
C LYS A 21 0.82 -0.07 -11.59
N LYS A 22 1.15 1.00 -10.85
CA LYS A 22 2.32 1.85 -11.13
C LYS A 22 3.64 1.24 -10.63
N GLY A 23 3.58 0.36 -9.63
CA GLY A 23 4.72 -0.19 -8.90
C GLY A 23 5.19 0.69 -7.73
N TRP A 24 4.63 1.89 -7.54
CA TRP A 24 4.94 2.80 -6.44
C TRP A 24 3.89 3.92 -6.33
N GLY A 25 3.90 4.64 -5.21
CA GLY A 25 3.21 5.92 -5.01
C GLY A 25 4.02 6.82 -4.08
N GLY A 26 4.30 8.05 -4.52
CA GLY A 26 5.02 9.07 -3.74
C GLY A 26 4.07 10.13 -3.20
N TYR A 27 4.29 10.54 -1.95
CA TYR A 27 3.46 11.49 -1.23
C TYR A 27 4.35 12.48 -0.47
N ASP A 28 3.91 13.73 -0.37
CA ASP A 28 4.61 14.80 0.34
C ASP A 28 4.76 14.52 1.84
N LYS A 29 3.80 13.80 2.42
CA LYS A 29 3.79 13.41 3.83
C LYS A 29 3.33 11.95 4.01
N PRO A 30 3.63 11.34 5.17
CA PRO A 30 3.00 10.08 5.56
C PRO A 30 1.47 10.17 5.47
N TYR A 31 0.85 9.12 4.94
CA TYR A 31 -0.60 9.01 4.87
C TYR A 31 -1.05 7.83 5.72
N GLU A 32 -1.89 8.09 6.72
CA GLU A 32 -2.23 7.13 7.79
C GLU A 32 -2.84 5.85 7.21
N GLU A 33 -3.74 6.00 6.24
CA GLU A 33 -4.40 4.89 5.55
C GLU A 33 -3.41 4.00 4.79
N LEU A 34 -2.33 4.54 4.25
CA LEU A 34 -1.27 3.76 3.60
C LEU A 34 -0.32 3.13 4.62
N ASP A 35 -0.07 3.82 5.73
CA ASP A 35 0.72 3.28 6.84
C ASP A 35 0.05 2.07 7.49
N GLU A 36 -1.28 2.02 7.57
CA GLU A 36 -2.02 0.81 7.95
C GLU A 36 -1.80 -0.35 6.97
N MET A 37 -1.81 -0.07 5.66
CA MET A 37 -1.50 -1.09 4.66
C MET A 37 -0.05 -1.57 4.72
N VAL A 38 0.87 -0.75 5.23
CA VAL A 38 2.25 -1.16 5.55
C VAL A 38 2.27 -2.09 6.75
N LYS A 39 1.56 -1.77 7.84
CA LYS A 39 1.43 -2.64 9.02
C LYS A 39 0.82 -3.99 8.67
N ASN A 40 -0.12 -4.00 7.73
CA ASN A 40 -0.78 -5.22 7.24
C ASN A 40 0.06 -5.99 6.20
N GLY A 41 1.25 -5.50 5.84
CA GLY A 41 2.18 -6.17 4.92
C GLY A 41 1.81 -6.07 3.43
N LEU A 42 0.85 -5.22 3.07
CA LEU A 42 0.43 -5.01 1.67
C LEU A 42 1.35 -4.01 0.94
N LEU A 43 1.92 -3.06 1.68
CA LEU A 43 2.85 -2.05 1.18
C LEU A 43 4.16 -2.05 1.97
N THR A 44 5.22 -1.53 1.38
CA THR A 44 6.41 -1.06 2.10
C THR A 44 6.49 0.46 2.05
N LYS A 45 7.13 1.07 3.05
CA LYS A 45 7.35 2.51 3.14
C LYS A 45 8.85 2.81 3.13
N SER A 46 9.24 3.84 2.41
CA SER A 46 10.62 4.33 2.33
C SER A 46 10.64 5.85 2.15
N ALA A 47 11.73 6.49 2.55
CA ALA A 47 11.96 7.89 2.18
C ALA A 47 12.31 7.98 0.69
N GLY A 48 11.72 8.94 0.00
CA GLY A 48 12.07 9.31 -1.36
C GLY A 48 13.19 10.35 -1.41
N PRO A 49 13.74 10.60 -2.61
CA PRO A 49 14.92 11.44 -2.79
C PRO A 49 14.67 12.93 -2.49
N PHE A 50 13.42 13.37 -2.36
CA PHE A 50 13.06 14.78 -2.14
C PHE A 50 12.43 15.03 -0.76
N GLY A 51 12.65 14.12 0.19
CA GLY A 51 12.00 14.17 1.50
C GLY A 51 10.54 13.69 1.47
N ASP A 52 10.11 13.16 0.33
CA ASP A 52 8.81 12.51 0.13
C ASP A 52 8.77 11.12 0.78
N VAL A 53 7.56 10.58 0.92
CA VAL A 53 7.31 9.23 1.38
C VAL A 53 6.88 8.39 0.19
N VAL A 54 7.61 7.30 -0.05
CA VAL A 54 7.35 6.38 -1.15
C VAL A 54 6.82 5.06 -0.62
N TYR A 55 5.63 4.71 -1.08
CA TYR A 55 5.00 3.41 -0.85
C TYR A 55 5.21 2.50 -2.07
N ARG A 56 5.55 1.24 -1.83
CA ARG A 56 5.68 0.22 -2.89
C ARG A 56 4.86 -1.03 -2.55
N PRO A 57 4.25 -1.68 -3.55
CA PRO A 57 3.46 -2.87 -3.33
C PRO A 57 4.34 -4.07 -2.99
N THR A 58 3.94 -4.86 -2.00
CA THR A 58 4.55 -6.17 -1.72
C THR A 58 3.98 -7.24 -2.66
N ALA A 59 4.56 -8.44 -2.63
CA ALA A 59 3.95 -9.59 -3.30
C ALA A 59 2.54 -9.88 -2.78
N GLU A 60 2.33 -9.75 -1.46
CA GLU A 60 1.04 -9.95 -0.82
C GLU A 60 0.04 -8.85 -1.19
N GLY A 61 0.46 -7.57 -1.25
CA GLY A 61 -0.39 -6.47 -1.73
C GLY A 61 -0.90 -6.68 -3.16
N ARG A 62 -0.04 -7.22 -4.04
CA ARG A 62 -0.43 -7.59 -5.41
C ARG A 62 -1.40 -8.77 -5.43
N ARG A 63 -1.14 -9.80 -4.62
CA ARG A 63 -2.04 -10.97 -4.49
C ARG A 63 -3.41 -10.55 -3.97
N TYR A 64 -3.45 -9.70 -2.95
CA TYR A 64 -4.68 -9.18 -2.35
C TYR A 64 -5.56 -8.48 -3.40
N ILE A 65 -5.01 -7.53 -4.17
CA ILE A 65 -5.76 -6.83 -5.23
C ILE A 65 -6.22 -7.78 -6.35
N ASN A 66 -5.47 -8.84 -6.63
CA ASN A 66 -5.86 -9.82 -7.65
C ASN A 66 -6.89 -10.84 -7.15
N SER A 67 -7.14 -10.92 -5.84
CA SER A 67 -8.10 -11.83 -5.23
C SER A 67 -9.48 -11.23 -4.98
N ILE A 68 -9.66 -9.93 -5.25
CA ILE A 68 -10.89 -9.16 -5.09
C ILE A 68 -11.56 -8.82 -6.42
#